data_AF-A0A2U3B0D9-F1
#
_entry.id   AF-A0A2U3B0D9-F1
#
_cell.length_a   1.000
_cell.length_b   1.000
_cell.length_c   1.000
_cell.angle_alpha   90.00
_cell.angle_beta   90.00
_cell.angle_gamma   90.00
#
_symmetry.space_group_name_H-M   'P 1'
#
loop_
_entity.id
_entity.type
_entity.pdbx_description
1 polymer ?
#
loop_
_entity_poly.entity_id
_entity_poly.type
_entity_poly.pdbx_seq_one_letter_code
_entity_poly.pdbx_strand_id
1 'polypeptide(L)'
;MKSVYSIIKTDLVTDIENIDKVINGSVRRDSILKRIINGDITKEEYLNCEFCSFIILGFPDITLNTRGVKLLEDNSAVFNSHLDSLSIDISNFYGYFNTEISVALKEVENNYNDDFFYFKNNKTWFKDYINYVKNDDLLNYVLTSDDYMNRANSFYLLYFQSYLVHLRDFKKNAHVLIEKINTKIE
;
A
#
# COMPACT_ATOMS: atom_id res chain seq x y z
N MET A 1 -1.05 -24.27 -21.82
CA MET A 1 0.09 -23.93 -20.92
C MET A 1 0.76 -22.61 -21.32
N LYS A 2 1.43 -22.49 -22.49
CA LYS A 2 2.11 -21.24 -22.90
C LYS A 2 1.21 -19.99 -22.91
N SER A 3 -0.05 -20.13 -23.35
CA SER A 3 -1.03 -19.03 -23.32
C SER A 3 -1.35 -18.53 -21.91
N VAL A 4 -1.52 -19.43 -20.94
CA VAL A 4 -1.79 -19.12 -19.52
C VAL A 4 -0.58 -18.39 -18.91
N TYR A 5 0.63 -18.89 -19.12
CA TYR A 5 1.84 -18.23 -18.63
C TYR A 5 2.07 -16.83 -19.22
N SER A 6 1.71 -16.61 -20.49
CA SER A 6 1.75 -15.28 -21.11
C SER A 6 0.78 -14.29 -20.44
N ILE A 7 -0.42 -14.74 -20.08
CA ILE A 7 -1.39 -13.92 -19.33
C ILE A 7 -0.85 -13.59 -17.94
N ILE A 8 -0.28 -14.57 -17.24
CA ILE A 8 0.31 -14.36 -15.91
C ILE A 8 1.46 -13.34 -15.96
N LYS A 9 2.33 -13.43 -16.97
CA LYS A 9 3.38 -12.41 -17.19
C LYS A 9 2.78 -11.02 -17.38
N THR A 10 1.71 -10.89 -18.17
CA THR A 10 1.04 -9.62 -18.42
C THR A 10 0.41 -9.05 -17.15
N ASP A 11 -0.21 -9.91 -16.34
CA ASP A 11 -0.77 -9.55 -15.03
C ASP A 11 0.33 -9.02 -14.10
N LEU A 12 1.45 -9.74 -13.96
CA LEU A 12 2.59 -9.34 -13.13
C LEU A 12 3.21 -8.01 -13.57
N VAL A 13 3.39 -7.79 -14.87
CA VAL A 13 3.93 -6.51 -15.39
C VAL A 13 3.00 -5.35 -15.05
N THR A 14 1.69 -5.53 -15.23
CA THR A 14 0.69 -4.51 -14.91
C THR A 14 0.68 -4.20 -13.40
N ASP A 15 0.76 -5.23 -12.56
CA ASP A 15 0.79 -5.07 -11.10
C ASP A 15 2.05 -4.32 -10.64
N ILE A 16 3.21 -4.63 -11.22
CA ILE A 16 4.47 -3.90 -10.95
C ILE A 16 4.33 -2.42 -11.29
N GLU A 17 3.76 -2.08 -12.46
CA GLU A 17 3.56 -0.67 -12.87
C GLU A 17 2.65 0.09 -11.91
N ASN A 18 1.58 -0.55 -11.43
CA ASN A 18 0.64 0.06 -10.48
C ASN A 18 1.29 0.24 -9.10
N ILE A 19 2.05 -0.76 -8.64
CA ILE A 19 2.83 -0.69 -7.41
C ILE A 19 3.86 0.45 -7.47
N ASP A 20 4.55 0.61 -8.60
CA ASP A 20 5.53 1.69 -8.77
C ASP A 20 4.90 3.07 -8.67
N LYS A 21 3.69 3.27 -9.22
CA LYS A 21 2.95 4.53 -9.04
C LYS A 21 2.67 4.82 -7.57
N VAL A 22 2.26 3.80 -6.81
CA VAL A 22 1.98 3.94 -5.37
C VAL A 22 3.26 4.25 -4.58
N ILE A 23 4.33 3.48 -4.78
CA ILE A 23 5.60 3.68 -4.07
C ILE A 23 6.16 5.08 -4.37
N ASN A 24 6.17 5.50 -5.65
CA ASN A 24 6.70 6.79 -6.06
C ASN A 24 5.82 7.96 -5.57
N GLY A 25 4.49 7.80 -5.59
CA GLY A 25 3.55 8.78 -5.06
C GLY A 25 3.71 9.02 -3.56
N SER A 26 4.20 8.01 -2.82
CA SER A 26 4.36 8.06 -1.37
C SER A 26 5.65 8.72 -0.89
N VAL A 27 6.63 8.98 -1.78
CA VAL A 27 7.95 9.54 -1.39
C VAL A 27 7.84 10.90 -0.70
N ARG A 28 7.01 11.81 -1.23
CA ARG A 28 6.81 13.13 -0.61
C ARG A 28 6.15 13.00 0.76
N ARG A 29 5.17 12.11 0.88
CA ARG A 29 4.43 11.85 2.13
C ARG A 29 5.34 11.27 3.20
N ASP A 30 6.21 10.32 2.83
CA ASP A 30 7.22 9.72 3.72
C ASP A 30 8.10 10.80 4.36
N SER A 31 8.68 11.66 3.53
CA SER A 31 9.56 12.74 3.97
C SER A 31 8.88 13.69 4.96
N ILE A 32 7.65 14.13 4.64
CA ILE A 32 6.88 15.03 5.51
C ILE A 32 6.53 14.34 6.83
N LEU A 33 6.04 13.10 6.77
CA LEU A 33 5.56 12.40 7.96
C LEU A 33 6.71 12.09 8.94
N LYS A 34 7.90 11.74 8.43
CA LYS A 34 9.11 11.61 9.26
C LYS A 34 9.44 12.92 9.99
N ARG A 35 9.37 14.05 9.29
CA ARG A 35 9.61 15.36 9.91
C ARG A 35 8.58 15.69 10.99
N ILE A 36 7.31 15.37 10.75
CA ILE A 36 6.24 15.53 11.74
C ILE A 36 6.52 14.69 12.98
N ILE A 37 6.80 13.40 12.79
CA ILE A 37 7.07 12.44 13.87
C ILE A 37 8.30 12.85 14.71
N ASN A 38 9.32 13.42 14.07
CA ASN A 38 10.52 13.89 14.76
C ASN A 38 10.36 15.27 15.41
N GLY A 39 9.24 15.97 15.21
CA GLY A 39 9.05 17.35 15.68
C GLY A 39 9.85 18.39 14.89
N ASP A 40 10.32 18.05 13.69
CA ASP A 40 11.17 18.91 12.85
C ASP A 40 10.37 19.88 11.96
N ILE A 41 9.04 19.84 12.02
CA ILE A 41 8.17 20.72 11.21
C ILE A 41 7.80 21.98 11.99
N THR A 42 7.98 23.13 11.37
CA THR A 42 7.54 24.41 11.95
C THR A 42 6.07 24.70 11.62
N LYS A 43 5.45 25.62 12.37
CA LYS A 43 4.09 26.12 12.08
C LYS A 43 3.98 26.68 10.66
N GLU A 44 4.98 27.45 10.22
CA GLU A 44 5.01 28.05 8.88
C GLU A 44 5.08 26.98 7.78
N GLU A 45 5.94 25.98 7.94
CA GLU A 45 6.05 24.88 6.98
C GLU A 45 4.77 24.06 6.91
N TYR A 46 4.13 23.78 8.04
CA TYR A 46 2.86 23.07 8.07
C TYR A 46 1.75 23.87 7.37
N LEU A 47 1.68 25.18 7.60
CA LEU A 47 0.73 26.07 6.92
C LEU A 47 0.92 26.09 5.41
N ASN A 48 2.17 26.15 4.94
CA ASN A 48 2.52 26.17 3.52
C ASN A 48 2.45 24.79 2.84
N CYS A 49 2.26 23.71 3.60
CA CYS A 49 2.15 22.36 3.10
C CYS A 49 0.70 21.97 2.79
N GLU A 50 0.29 22.06 1.53
CA GLU A 50 -1.08 21.77 1.06
C GLU A 50 -1.68 20.46 1.60
N PHE A 51 -0.88 19.39 1.61
CA PHE A 51 -1.33 18.04 1.97
C PHE A 51 -1.13 17.68 3.46
N CYS A 52 -0.49 18.55 4.25
CA CYS A 52 -0.11 18.20 5.63
C CYS A 52 -1.31 17.93 6.53
N SER A 53 -2.44 18.63 6.30
CA SER A 53 -3.67 18.36 7.04
C SER A 53 -4.10 16.89 6.91
N PHE A 54 -3.97 16.28 5.74
CA PHE A 54 -4.45 14.92 5.49
C PHE A 54 -3.32 13.89 5.46
N ILE A 55 -2.15 14.21 6.00
CA ILE A 55 -0.94 13.40 5.83
C ILE A 55 -1.02 12.01 6.49
N ILE A 56 -1.94 11.79 7.43
CA ILE A 56 -2.21 10.49 8.06
C ILE A 56 -3.54 9.86 7.60
N LEU A 57 -4.25 10.53 6.68
CA LEU A 57 -5.53 10.05 6.15
C LEU A 57 -5.43 9.71 4.67
N GLY A 58 -6.24 8.74 4.23
CA GLY A 58 -6.27 8.25 2.86
C GLY A 58 -5.01 7.48 2.46
N PHE A 59 -5.15 6.55 1.53
CA PHE A 59 -4.07 5.75 0.97
C PHE A 59 -4.58 5.15 -0.36
N PRO A 60 -3.69 4.81 -1.31
CA PRO A 60 -4.09 4.16 -2.53
C PRO A 60 -4.44 2.70 -2.29
N ASP A 61 -5.58 2.26 -2.82
CA ASP A 61 -5.96 0.85 -2.87
C ASP A 61 -5.29 0.18 -4.08
N ILE A 62 -4.71 -1.01 -3.87
CA ILE A 62 -4.22 -1.87 -4.95
C ILE A 62 -4.89 -3.23 -4.85
N THR A 63 -5.36 -3.72 -5.99
CA THR A 63 -5.80 -5.10 -6.18
C THR A 63 -4.92 -5.74 -7.25
N LEU A 64 -4.33 -6.89 -6.92
CA LEU A 64 -3.49 -7.65 -7.86
C LEU A 64 -4.33 -8.28 -8.98
N ASN A 65 -3.77 -8.37 -10.18
CA ASN A 65 -4.41 -9.04 -11.31
C ASN A 65 -4.31 -10.56 -11.12
N THR A 66 -5.47 -11.22 -11.05
CA THR A 66 -5.54 -12.68 -10.82
C THR A 66 -6.09 -13.45 -12.03
N ARG A 67 -6.08 -12.89 -13.24
CA ARG A 67 -6.72 -13.54 -14.41
C ARG A 67 -5.96 -14.81 -14.78
N GLY A 68 -4.65 -14.70 -14.90
CA GLY A 68 -3.79 -15.80 -15.30
C GLY A 68 -3.74 -16.92 -14.25
N VAL A 69 -3.68 -16.59 -12.95
CA VAL A 69 -3.68 -17.61 -11.89
C VAL A 69 -5.02 -18.35 -11.80
N LYS A 70 -6.15 -17.67 -12.00
CA LYS A 70 -7.46 -18.34 -12.11
C LYS A 70 -7.50 -19.33 -13.26
N LEU A 71 -7.00 -18.94 -14.44
CA LEU A 71 -6.89 -19.85 -15.59
C LEU A 71 -5.98 -21.06 -15.29
N LEU A 72 -4.93 -20.87 -14.50
CA LEU A 72 -4.04 -21.95 -14.07
C LEU A 72 -4.79 -22.93 -13.13
N GLU A 73 -5.53 -22.42 -12.16
CA GLU A 73 -6.35 -23.20 -11.22
C GLU A 73 -7.44 -24.00 -11.94
N ASP A 74 -8.18 -23.35 -12.85
CA ASP A 74 -9.24 -23.94 -13.67
C ASP A 74 -8.71 -25.08 -14.57
N ASN A 75 -7.42 -25.06 -14.89
CA ASN A 75 -6.75 -26.07 -15.73
C ASN A 75 -5.77 -26.96 -14.94
N SER A 76 -5.88 -26.98 -13.61
CA SER A 76 -4.93 -27.66 -12.71
C SER A 76 -4.68 -29.13 -13.06
N ALA A 77 -5.68 -29.88 -13.53
CA ALA A 77 -5.49 -31.27 -13.97
C ALA A 77 -4.44 -31.41 -15.09
N VAL A 78 -4.45 -30.48 -16.05
CA VAL A 78 -3.49 -30.45 -17.17
C VAL A 78 -2.08 -30.13 -16.64
N PHE A 79 -1.95 -29.10 -15.81
CA PHE A 79 -0.65 -28.71 -15.25
C PHE A 79 -0.06 -29.76 -14.30
N ASN A 80 -0.88 -30.41 -13.48
CA ASN A 80 -0.45 -31.46 -12.54
C ASN A 80 0.06 -32.71 -13.27
N SER A 81 -0.58 -33.09 -14.38
CA SER A 81 -0.14 -34.23 -15.20
C SER A 81 1.24 -34.05 -15.85
N HIS A 82 1.72 -32.81 -15.96
CA HIS A 82 3.02 -32.48 -16.53
C HIS A 82 4.11 -32.22 -15.48
N LEU A 83 3.84 -32.43 -14.18
CA LEU A 83 4.76 -32.15 -13.06
C LEU A 83 5.38 -30.74 -13.14
N ASP A 84 4.57 -29.74 -13.48
CA ASP A 84 5.09 -28.39 -13.72
C ASP A 84 5.39 -27.66 -12.40
N SER A 85 6.67 -27.61 -12.02
CA SER A 85 7.09 -26.88 -10.81
C SER A 85 6.78 -25.39 -10.89
N LEU A 86 6.74 -24.81 -12.10
CA LEU A 86 6.42 -23.40 -12.29
C LEU A 86 4.97 -23.08 -11.90
N SER A 87 4.02 -23.98 -12.15
CA SER A 87 2.63 -23.72 -11.75
C SER A 87 2.47 -23.69 -10.23
N ILE A 88 3.24 -24.53 -9.52
CA ILE A 88 3.29 -24.53 -8.05
C ILE A 88 3.90 -23.22 -7.54
N ASP A 89 5.03 -22.80 -8.11
CA ASP A 89 5.68 -21.53 -7.77
C ASP A 89 4.73 -20.34 -7.93
N ILE A 90 3.97 -20.30 -9.04
CA ILE A 90 3.00 -19.24 -9.31
C ILE A 90 1.85 -19.26 -8.28
N SER A 91 1.26 -20.44 -8.02
CA SER A 91 0.18 -20.56 -7.04
C SER A 91 0.64 -20.14 -5.65
N ASN A 92 1.83 -20.54 -5.22
CA ASN A 92 2.40 -20.14 -3.94
C ASN A 92 2.69 -18.64 -3.88
N PHE A 93 3.22 -18.06 -4.95
CA PHE A 93 3.50 -16.63 -5.06
C PHE A 93 2.21 -15.81 -4.88
N TYR A 94 1.16 -16.11 -5.63
CA TYR A 94 -0.10 -15.38 -5.52
C TYR A 94 -0.81 -15.67 -4.20
N GLY A 95 -0.77 -16.92 -3.70
CA GLY A 95 -1.34 -17.27 -2.40
C GLY A 95 -0.73 -16.45 -1.27
N TYR A 96 0.60 -16.35 -1.23
CA TYR A 96 1.31 -15.54 -0.24
C TYR A 96 0.99 -14.04 -0.38
N PHE A 97 1.24 -13.45 -1.55
CA PHE A 97 1.12 -12.00 -1.69
C PHE A 97 -0.33 -11.48 -1.67
N ASN A 98 -1.30 -12.25 -2.16
CA ASN A 98 -2.71 -11.86 -2.00
C ASN A 98 -3.08 -11.77 -0.51
N THR A 99 -2.63 -12.71 0.31
CA THR A 99 -2.89 -12.69 1.76
C THR A 99 -2.17 -11.53 2.44
N GLU A 100 -0.84 -11.44 2.30
CA GLU A 100 -0.06 -10.44 3.04
C GLU A 100 -0.43 -9.00 2.68
N ILE A 101 -0.60 -8.71 1.38
CA ILE A 101 -0.98 -7.36 0.93
C ILE A 101 -2.40 -7.02 1.41
N SER A 102 -3.34 -7.96 1.34
CA SER A 102 -4.72 -7.72 1.78
C SER A 102 -4.81 -7.49 3.29
N VAL A 103 -4.04 -8.25 4.09
CA VAL A 103 -3.98 -8.08 5.54
C VAL A 103 -3.36 -6.73 5.89
N ALA A 104 -2.19 -6.39 5.32
CA ALA A 104 -1.54 -5.12 5.59
C ALA A 104 -2.41 -3.91 5.15
N LEU A 105 -3.09 -4.01 4.01
CA LEU A 105 -4.04 -2.98 3.57
C LEU A 105 -5.19 -2.85 4.57
N LYS A 106 -5.72 -3.97 5.08
CA LYS A 106 -6.80 -3.96 6.06
C LYS A 106 -6.40 -3.30 7.38
N GLU A 107 -5.17 -3.49 7.83
CA GLU A 107 -4.65 -2.82 9.02
C GLU A 107 -4.58 -1.30 8.82
N VAL A 108 -4.13 -0.85 7.65
CA VAL A 108 -4.12 0.58 7.29
C VAL A 108 -5.55 1.14 7.23
N GLU A 109 -6.50 0.42 6.63
CA GLU A 109 -7.93 0.80 6.62
C GLU A 109 -8.49 0.96 8.04
N ASN A 110 -8.20 0.01 8.92
CA ASN A 110 -8.67 0.05 10.29
C ASN A 110 -8.10 1.26 11.04
N ASN A 111 -6.80 1.55 10.88
CA ASN A 111 -6.18 2.73 11.47
C ASN A 111 -6.79 4.03 10.93
N TYR A 112 -7.00 4.12 9.61
CA TYR A 112 -7.67 5.26 9.01
C TYR A 112 -9.07 5.49 9.59
N ASN A 113 -9.86 4.43 9.74
CA ASN A 113 -11.20 4.53 10.30
C ASN A 113 -11.15 5.01 11.75
N ASP A 114 -10.24 4.48 12.58
CA ASP A 114 -10.05 4.94 13.95
C ASP A 114 -9.71 6.45 14.01
N ASP A 115 -8.70 6.88 13.25
CA ASP A 115 -8.26 8.28 13.19
C ASP A 115 -9.40 9.20 12.71
N PHE A 116 -10.07 8.83 11.62
CA PHE A 116 -11.14 9.62 11.04
C PHE A 116 -12.32 9.78 12.01
N PHE A 117 -12.79 8.70 12.62
CA PHE A 117 -13.91 8.76 13.56
C PHE A 117 -13.53 9.44 14.87
N TYR A 118 -12.30 9.26 15.34
CA TYR A 118 -11.80 9.98 16.50
C TYR A 118 -11.80 11.50 16.24
N PHE A 119 -11.27 11.95 15.08
CA PHE A 119 -11.29 13.37 14.73
C PHE A 119 -12.71 13.90 14.62
N LYS A 120 -13.59 13.19 13.89
CA LYS A 120 -14.99 13.56 13.71
C LYS A 120 -15.74 13.75 15.03
N ASN A 121 -15.53 12.85 15.98
CA ASN A 121 -16.34 12.79 17.19
C ASN A 121 -15.74 13.58 18.37
N ASN A 122 -14.43 13.84 18.37
CA ASN A 122 -13.74 14.40 19.53
C ASN A 122 -13.07 15.76 19.28
N LYS A 123 -12.95 16.21 18.02
CA LYS A 123 -12.21 17.43 17.69
C LYS A 123 -13.15 18.49 17.14
N THR A 124 -13.26 19.61 17.85
CA THR A 124 -14.10 20.77 17.47
C THR A 124 -13.71 21.36 16.12
N TRP A 125 -12.43 21.27 15.76
CA TRP A 125 -11.88 21.73 14.48
C TRP A 125 -12.13 20.79 13.29
N PHE A 126 -12.80 19.64 13.47
CA PHE A 126 -12.98 18.66 12.39
C PHE A 126 -13.67 19.23 11.14
N LYS A 127 -14.66 20.12 11.31
CA LYS A 127 -15.32 20.81 10.19
C LYS A 127 -14.33 21.61 9.35
N ASP A 128 -13.42 22.32 10.00
CA ASP A 128 -12.41 23.14 9.33
C ASP A 128 -11.38 22.24 8.64
N TYR A 129 -10.97 21.17 9.33
CA TYR A 129 -10.10 20.15 8.79
C TYR A 129 -10.59 19.57 7.46
N ILE A 130 -11.84 19.09 7.39
CA ILE A 130 -12.40 18.53 6.14
C ILE A 130 -12.58 19.58 5.03
N ASN A 131 -12.58 20.87 5.37
CA ASN A 131 -12.64 22.00 4.43
C ASN A 131 -11.25 22.60 4.16
N TYR A 132 -10.16 21.89 4.49
CA TYR A 132 -8.77 22.33 4.26
C TYR A 132 -8.38 23.61 5.01
N VAL A 133 -9.11 23.97 6.06
CA VAL A 133 -8.84 25.14 6.90
C VAL A 133 -7.93 24.73 8.06
N LYS A 134 -6.74 25.33 8.12
CA LYS A 134 -5.74 25.11 9.17
C LYS A 134 -5.88 26.14 10.29
N ASN A 135 -6.91 25.98 11.13
CA ASN A 135 -7.12 26.85 12.28
C ASN A 135 -6.09 26.60 13.40
N ASP A 136 -6.00 27.52 14.36
CA ASP A 136 -5.02 27.44 15.43
C ASP A 136 -5.19 26.20 16.34
N ASP A 137 -6.42 25.72 16.55
CA ASP A 137 -6.66 24.51 17.36
C ASP A 137 -6.10 23.25 16.68
N LEU A 138 -6.29 23.12 15.36
CA LEU A 138 -5.69 22.05 14.57
C LEU A 138 -4.16 22.16 14.60
N LEU A 139 -3.62 23.35 14.37
CA LEU A 139 -2.17 23.58 14.38
C LEU A 139 -1.56 23.24 15.73
N ASN A 140 -2.19 23.64 16.83
CA ASN A 140 -1.74 23.29 18.17
C ASN A 140 -1.78 21.78 18.37
N TYR A 141 -2.88 21.13 18.01
CA TYR A 141 -3.01 19.68 18.13
C TYR A 141 -1.93 18.92 17.34
N VAL A 142 -1.71 19.25 16.07
CA VAL A 142 -0.74 18.51 15.23
C VAL A 142 0.73 18.78 15.60
N LEU A 143 1.04 19.95 16.16
CA LEU A 143 2.41 20.34 16.49
C LEU A 143 2.83 19.97 17.92
N THR A 144 1.87 19.77 18.84
CA THR A 144 2.20 19.63 20.27
C THR A 144 1.55 18.43 20.95
N SER A 145 0.67 17.68 20.29
CA SER A 145 -0.08 16.60 20.95
C SER A 145 0.60 15.24 20.82
N ASP A 146 0.88 14.61 21.96
CA ASP A 146 1.31 13.20 22.00
C ASP A 146 0.28 12.26 21.35
N ASP A 147 -1.02 12.55 21.50
CA ASP A 147 -2.09 11.78 20.85
C ASP A 147 -1.95 11.85 19.31
N TYR A 148 -1.70 13.03 18.74
CA TYR A 148 -1.45 13.14 17.30
C TYR A 148 -0.15 12.43 16.89
N MET A 149 0.92 12.55 17.68
CA MET A 149 2.18 11.86 17.41
C MET A 149 2.02 10.33 17.41
N ASN A 150 1.25 9.78 18.34
CA ASN A 150 0.96 8.35 18.38
C ASN A 150 0.20 7.89 17.13
N ARG A 151 -0.79 8.67 16.68
CA ARG A 151 -1.55 8.40 15.44
C ARG A 151 -0.67 8.48 14.20
N ALA A 152 0.17 9.49 14.11
CA ALA A 152 1.13 9.65 13.01
C ALA A 152 2.14 8.49 12.94
N ASN A 153 2.68 8.07 14.10
CA ASN A 153 3.57 6.91 14.18
C ASN A 153 2.86 5.60 13.82
N SER A 154 1.61 5.40 14.28
CA SER A 154 0.80 4.24 13.93
C SER A 154 0.57 4.15 12.42
N PHE A 155 0.12 5.24 11.80
CA PHE A 155 -0.04 5.29 10.35
C PHE A 155 1.29 5.04 9.63
N TYR A 156 2.38 5.62 10.10
CA TYR A 156 3.70 5.43 9.49
C TYR A 156 4.14 3.96 9.51
N LEU A 157 4.00 3.29 10.66
CA LEU A 157 4.29 1.87 10.83
C LEU A 157 3.47 1.03 9.86
N LEU A 158 2.15 1.19 9.88
CA LEU A 158 1.24 0.35 9.09
C LEU A 158 1.38 0.59 7.59
N TYR A 159 1.46 1.86 7.16
CA TYR A 159 1.52 2.18 5.74
C TYR A 159 2.92 2.04 5.16
N PHE A 160 3.94 2.70 5.73
CA PHE A 160 5.27 2.75 5.12
C PHE A 160 6.14 1.53 5.46
N GLN A 161 6.00 0.99 6.67
CA GLN A 161 6.85 -0.11 7.17
C GLN A 161 6.20 -1.49 7.07
N SER A 162 4.88 -1.57 6.85
CA SER A 162 4.18 -2.83 6.58
C SER A 162 3.68 -2.87 5.13
N TYR A 163 2.58 -2.17 4.81
CA TYR A 163 1.93 -2.27 3.48
C TYR A 163 2.88 -2.01 2.29
N LEU A 164 3.61 -0.88 2.29
CA LEU A 164 4.55 -0.58 1.21
C LEU A 164 5.75 -1.53 1.16
N VAL A 165 6.09 -2.21 2.26
CA VAL A 165 7.14 -3.24 2.25
C VAL A 165 6.65 -4.47 1.50
N HIS A 166 5.43 -4.95 1.77
CA HIS A 166 4.85 -6.07 1.02
C HIS A 166 4.72 -5.78 -0.49
N LEU A 167 4.41 -4.54 -0.88
CA LEU A 167 4.39 -4.14 -2.29
C LEU A 167 5.79 -4.20 -2.93
N ARG A 168 6.83 -3.75 -2.22
CA ARG A 168 8.23 -3.83 -2.69
C ARG A 168 8.68 -5.29 -2.84
N ASP A 169 8.30 -6.13 -1.89
CA ASP A 169 8.61 -7.55 -1.93
C ASP A 169 7.87 -8.26 -3.06
N PHE A 170 6.58 -7.94 -3.29
CA PHE A 170 5.85 -8.43 -4.46
C PHE A 170 6.60 -8.09 -5.73
N LYS A 171 6.95 -6.82 -5.93
CA LYS A 171 7.67 -6.37 -7.14
C LYS A 171 8.96 -7.15 -7.34
N LYS A 172 9.78 -7.26 -6.29
CA LYS A 172 11.05 -7.99 -6.35
C LYS A 172 10.85 -9.46 -6.76
N ASN A 173 9.89 -10.15 -6.15
CA ASN A 173 9.64 -11.56 -6.42
C ASN A 173 8.92 -11.78 -7.76
N ALA A 174 8.08 -10.84 -8.19
CA ALA A 174 7.40 -10.85 -9.49
C ALA A 174 8.42 -10.82 -10.64
N HIS A 175 9.48 -10.00 -10.54
CA HIS A 175 10.56 -10.00 -11.53
C HIS A 175 11.23 -11.37 -11.66
N VAL A 176 11.52 -12.04 -10.54
CA VAL A 176 12.08 -13.40 -10.54
C VAL A 176 11.12 -14.40 -11.21
N LEU A 177 9.83 -14.28 -10.93
CA LEU A 177 8.81 -15.16 -11.51
C LEU A 177 8.65 -14.93 -13.02
N ILE A 178 8.72 -13.68 -13.48
CA ILE A 178 8.68 -13.34 -14.91
C ILE A 178 9.84 -14.00 -15.67
N GLU A 179 11.06 -14.02 -15.12
CA GLU A 179 12.20 -14.69 -15.77
C GLU A 179 12.00 -16.21 -15.90
N LYS A 180 11.45 -16.84 -14.86
CA LYS A 180 11.08 -18.27 -14.94
C LYS A 180 10.00 -18.51 -16.00
N ILE A 181 9.01 -17.62 -16.10
CA ILE A 181 7.96 -17.70 -17.12
C ILE A 181 8.56 -17.55 -18.52
N ASN A 182 9.45 -16.58 -18.74
CA ASN A 182 10.12 -16.36 -20.03
C ASN A 182 10.80 -17.64 -20.52
N THR A 183 11.58 -18.29 -19.64
CA THR A 183 12.27 -19.56 -19.95
C THR A 183 11.31 -20.69 -20.35
N LYS A 184 10.08 -20.69 -19.83
CA LYS A 184 9.06 -21.73 -20.11
C LYS A 184 8.27 -21.48 -21.41
N ILE A 185 8.13 -20.21 -21.81
CA ILE A 185 7.35 -19.83 -22.99
C ILE A 185 8.19 -19.75 -24.27
N GLU A 186 9.51 -19.60 -24.15
CA GLU A 186 10.46 -19.90 -25.24
C GLU A 186 10.28 -21.34 -25.76
#